data_AF-A0A6D2IPA7-F1
#
_entry.id   AF-A0A6D2IPA7-F1
#
_cell.length_a   1.000
_cell.length_b   1.000
_cell.length_c   1.000
_cell.angle_alpha   90.00
_cell.angle_beta   90.00
_cell.angle_gamma   90.00
#
_symmetry.space_group_name_H-M   'P 1'
#
loop_
_entity.id
_entity.type
_entity.pdbx_description
1 polymer ?
#
loop_
_entity_poly.entity_id
_entity_poly.type
_entity_poly.pdbx_seq_one_letter_code
_entity_poly.pdbx_strand_id
1 'polypeptide(L)'
;MFRKILKLHSKAIQFLNIKIGCGDSNFFWWAPCTPFGSLHVFLGEDGLSLLGIPLSATVSNIWNGTGWVLPPTQTERQVLLPSYLLTIGCSSQSASPVWFICGLPQTSFSLNAVWNQIRSSKPEVSWASLLWHKTGLARHQTTTWLFLLNRNPTLDRLSAWGYDMEGTCLLCGVDLETRDHLFFECSFSI
;
A
#
# COMPACT_ATOMS: atom_id res chain seq x y z
N MET A 1 -3.48 -5.45 15.02
CA MET A 1 -3.63 -5.60 13.55
C MET A 1 -3.95 -4.25 12.85
N PHE A 2 -4.90 -3.46 13.36
CA PHE A 2 -5.36 -2.19 12.77
C PHE A 2 -4.27 -1.13 12.48
N ARG A 3 -3.29 -0.95 13.38
CA ARG A 3 -2.16 -0.01 13.16
C ARG A 3 -1.34 -0.31 11.90
N LYS A 4 -1.24 -1.57 11.48
CA LYS A 4 -0.55 -1.95 10.23
C LYS A 4 -1.36 -1.56 8.99
N ILE A 5 -2.69 -1.59 9.07
CA ILE A 5 -3.59 -1.15 7.99
C ILE A 5 -3.49 0.37 7.82
N LEU A 6 -3.46 1.13 8.92
CA LEU A 6 -3.28 2.58 8.86
C LEU A 6 -1.96 3.00 8.22
N LYS A 7 -0.88 2.21 8.36
CA LYS A 7 0.39 2.47 7.65
C LYS A 7 0.27 2.36 6.13
N LEU A 8 -0.75 1.69 5.60
CA LEU A 8 -1.01 1.57 4.16
C LEU A 8 -1.86 2.74 3.63
N HIS A 9 -2.36 3.62 4.51
CA HIS A 9 -3.18 4.77 4.12
C HIS A 9 -2.47 5.66 3.09
N SER A 10 -1.19 5.97 3.30
CA SER A 10 -0.39 6.78 2.36
C SER A 10 -0.26 6.16 0.97
N LYS A 11 -0.23 4.82 0.88
CA LYS A 11 -0.26 4.11 -0.40
C LYS A 11 -1.67 4.12 -1.00
N ALA A 12 -2.70 3.92 -0.17
CA ALA A 12 -4.08 3.87 -0.62
C ALA A 12 -4.56 5.20 -1.24
N ILE A 13 -4.15 6.35 -0.67
CA ILE A 13 -4.50 7.68 -1.19
C ILE A 13 -4.06 7.87 -2.65
N GLN A 14 -2.98 7.22 -3.09
CA GLN A 14 -2.50 7.34 -4.48
C GLN A 14 -3.50 6.79 -5.51
N PHE A 15 -4.41 5.92 -5.09
CA PHE A 15 -5.41 5.30 -5.94
C PHE A 15 -6.78 5.96 -5.84
N LEU A 16 -6.95 6.96 -4.96
CA LEU A 16 -8.24 7.56 -4.68
C LEU A 16 -8.14 9.09 -4.80
N ASN A 17 -8.94 9.65 -5.68
CA ASN A 17 -9.11 11.09 -5.79
C ASN A 17 -10.59 11.44 -5.66
N ILE A 18 -10.91 12.47 -4.89
CA ILE A 18 -12.28 12.92 -4.69
C ILE A 18 -12.55 14.06 -5.65
N LYS A 19 -13.47 13.83 -6.59
CA LYS A 19 -13.99 14.93 -7.41
C LYS A 19 -14.78 15.87 -6.53
N ILE A 20 -14.39 17.14 -6.53
CA ILE A 20 -14.99 18.18 -5.72
C ILE A 20 -16.42 18.46 -6.24
N GLY A 21 -17.41 17.98 -5.50
CA GLY A 21 -18.81 18.39 -5.62
C GLY A 21 -19.15 19.51 -4.64
N CYS A 22 -20.44 19.85 -4.47
CA CYS A 22 -20.95 20.91 -3.58
C CYS A 22 -20.59 20.64 -2.09
N GLY A 23 -19.34 20.91 -1.77
CA GLY A 23 -18.74 21.45 -0.55
C GLY A 23 -18.89 20.77 0.81
N ASP A 24 -20.01 20.11 1.12
CA ASP A 24 -20.41 19.93 2.52
C ASP A 24 -19.84 18.68 3.20
N SER A 25 -19.43 17.67 2.43
CA SER A 25 -18.95 16.38 2.97
C SER A 25 -17.43 16.21 2.97
N ASN A 26 -16.68 17.13 2.35
CA ASN A 26 -15.22 16.99 2.20
C ASN A 26 -14.47 18.08 2.95
N PHE A 27 -13.56 17.65 3.81
CA PHE A 27 -12.60 18.54 4.45
C PHE A 27 -11.54 18.99 3.46
N PHE A 28 -11.31 20.30 3.40
CA PHE A 28 -10.36 20.91 2.48
C PHE A 28 -8.93 20.36 2.67
N TRP A 29 -8.49 20.21 3.92
CA TRP A 29 -7.11 19.83 4.22
C TRP A 29 -6.81 18.34 4.03
N TRP A 30 -7.81 17.50 4.28
CA TRP A 30 -7.65 16.05 4.42
C TRP A 30 -8.10 15.29 3.18
N ALA A 31 -9.06 15.83 2.41
CA ALA A 31 -9.56 15.17 1.22
C ALA A 31 -8.47 15.11 0.14
N PRO A 32 -8.23 13.95 -0.48
CA PRO A 32 -7.35 13.84 -1.63
C PRO A 32 -8.10 14.32 -2.87
N CYS A 33 -8.25 15.64 -3.01
CA CYS A 33 -8.91 16.28 -4.16
C CYS A 33 -7.92 17.01 -5.08
N THR A 34 -6.63 16.97 -4.75
CA THR A 34 -5.55 17.63 -5.51
C THR A 34 -4.50 16.60 -5.92
N PRO A 35 -3.73 16.85 -7.00
CA PRO A 35 -2.62 15.98 -7.41
C PRO A 35 -1.50 15.96 -6.36
N PHE A 36 -1.51 16.89 -5.41
CA PHE A 36 -0.57 16.98 -4.30
C PHE A 36 -0.93 16.05 -3.13
N GLY A 37 -2.05 15.33 -3.21
CA GLY A 37 -2.57 14.49 -2.13
C GLY A 37 -3.30 15.32 -1.07
N SER A 38 -3.10 14.97 0.21
CA SER A 38 -3.64 15.76 1.32
C SER A 38 -2.86 17.06 1.45
N LEU A 39 -3.59 18.18 1.45
CA LEU A 39 -3.01 19.52 1.56
C LEU A 39 -2.28 19.73 2.88
N HIS A 40 -2.74 19.11 3.96
CA HIS A 40 -2.04 19.10 5.24
C HIS A 40 -0.62 18.53 5.11
N VAL A 41 -0.44 17.43 4.37
CA VAL A 41 0.88 16.82 4.18
C VAL A 41 1.73 17.63 3.19
N PHE A 42 1.12 18.17 2.14
CA PHE A 42 1.82 18.95 1.11
C PHE A 42 2.35 20.30 1.63
N LEU A 43 1.56 21.01 2.44
CA LEU A 43 1.90 22.34 2.94
C LEU A 43 2.67 22.32 4.28
N GLY A 44 2.65 21.20 5.00
CA GLY A 44 3.28 21.07 6.32
C GLY A 44 2.57 21.89 7.41
N GLU A 45 3.05 21.78 8.66
CA GLU A 45 2.44 22.48 9.81
C GLU A 45 2.49 24.01 9.66
N ASP A 46 3.57 24.54 9.08
CA ASP A 46 3.73 25.99 8.85
C ASP A 46 2.71 26.54 7.85
N GLY A 47 2.33 25.75 6.83
CA GLY A 47 1.41 26.18 5.78
C GLY A 47 -0.05 26.34 6.22
N LEU A 48 -0.45 25.69 7.33
CA LEU A 48 -1.79 25.79 7.91
C LEU A 48 -2.01 27.14 8.60
N SER A 49 -1.01 27.59 9.37
CA SER A 49 -1.06 28.84 10.12
C SER A 49 -1.14 30.07 9.20
N LEU A 50 -0.49 29.98 8.03
CA LEU A 50 -0.38 31.07 7.06
C LEU A 50 -1.64 31.28 6.20
N LEU A 51 -2.45 30.23 6.02
CA LEU A 51 -3.69 30.33 5.25
C LEU A 51 -4.88 30.78 6.13
N GLY A 52 -4.77 30.75 7.46
CA GLY A 52 -5.85 31.18 8.35
C GLY A 52 -7.16 30.39 8.21
N ILE A 53 -7.14 29.25 7.50
CA ILE A 53 -8.30 28.39 7.29
C ILE A 53 -8.31 27.32 8.38
N PRO A 54 -9.42 27.14 9.13
CA PRO A 54 -9.53 26.12 10.17
C PRO A 54 -9.22 24.71 9.65
N LEU A 55 -8.60 23.85 10.46
CA LEU A 55 -8.35 22.44 10.13
C LEU A 55 -9.61 21.62 9.84
N SER A 56 -10.74 22.06 10.40
CA SER A 56 -12.07 21.49 10.20
C SER A 56 -12.83 22.11 9.02
N ALA A 57 -12.23 23.05 8.28
CA ALA A 57 -12.90 23.70 7.16
C ALA A 57 -13.26 22.70 6.05
N THR A 58 -14.51 22.77 5.62
CA THR A 58 -15.01 22.06 4.45
C THR A 58 -14.71 22.85 3.19
N VAL A 59 -14.84 22.20 2.03
CA VAL A 59 -14.72 22.89 0.74
C VAL A 59 -15.82 23.95 0.58
N SER A 60 -17.03 23.75 1.10
CA SER A 60 -18.10 24.76 1.05
C SER A 60 -17.75 26.04 1.79
N ASN A 61 -17.00 25.96 2.90
CA ASN A 61 -16.59 27.15 3.65
C ASN A 61 -15.64 28.07 2.86
N ILE A 62 -14.94 27.52 1.86
CA ILE A 62 -13.89 28.22 1.11
C ILE A 62 -14.37 28.57 -0.31
N TRP A 63 -15.47 27.97 -0.78
CA TRP A 63 -16.02 28.20 -2.10
C TRP A 63 -17.21 29.17 -2.06
N ASN A 64 -17.12 30.32 -2.74
CA ASN A 64 -18.17 31.36 -2.72
C ASN A 64 -19.16 31.28 -3.89
N GLY A 65 -19.27 30.13 -4.58
CA GLY A 65 -20.12 29.96 -5.76
C GLY A 65 -19.47 30.38 -7.08
N THR A 66 -18.60 31.39 -7.05
CA THR A 66 -17.88 31.91 -8.24
C THR A 66 -16.39 31.59 -8.25
N GLY A 67 -15.81 31.25 -7.10
CA GLY A 67 -14.39 30.95 -6.97
C GLY A 67 -13.97 30.58 -5.54
N TRP A 68 -12.69 30.27 -5.42
CA TRP A 68 -12.05 29.94 -4.14
C TRP A 68 -11.65 31.21 -3.38
N VAL A 69 -12.06 31.30 -2.12
CA VAL A 69 -11.68 32.37 -1.20
C VAL A 69 -10.39 31.94 -0.50
N LEU A 70 -9.25 32.24 -1.15
CA LEU A 70 -7.93 31.93 -0.62
C LEU A 70 -7.21 33.23 -0.21
N PRO A 71 -6.51 33.26 0.93
CA PRO A 71 -5.66 34.38 1.29
C PRO A 71 -4.49 34.56 0.30
N PRO A 72 -3.91 35.77 0.24
CA PRO A 72 -2.74 36.02 -0.59
C PRO A 72 -1.57 35.11 -0.16
N THR A 73 -0.99 34.41 -1.14
CA THR A 73 0.06 33.43 -0.93
C THR A 73 1.44 34.08 -0.81
N GLN A 74 2.27 33.59 0.11
CA GLN A 74 3.55 34.21 0.47
C GLN A 74 4.77 33.36 0.08
N THR A 75 4.58 32.16 -0.48
CA THR A 75 5.66 31.22 -0.83
C THR A 75 5.40 30.52 -2.17
N GLU A 76 6.44 30.16 -2.93
CA GLU A 76 6.33 29.48 -4.24
C GLU A 76 5.46 28.21 -4.22
N ARG A 77 5.63 27.34 -3.19
CA ARG A 77 4.79 26.14 -3.02
C ARG A 77 3.32 26.46 -2.80
N GLN A 78 3.04 27.62 -2.22
CA GLN A 78 1.67 28.10 -2.00
C GLN A 78 1.06 28.67 -3.27
N VAL A 79 1.83 29.10 -4.29
CA VAL A 79 1.27 29.59 -5.57
C VAL A 79 0.72 28.44 -6.42
N LEU A 80 1.31 27.24 -6.31
CA LEU A 80 0.87 26.05 -7.04
C LEU A 80 -0.54 25.57 -6.66
N LEU A 81 -0.96 25.86 -5.43
CA LEU A 81 -2.25 25.41 -4.92
C LEU A 81 -3.42 26.25 -5.46
N PRO A 82 -3.43 27.60 -5.35
CA PRO A 82 -4.41 28.45 -6.00
C PRO A 82 -4.41 28.29 -7.52
N SER A 83 -3.23 28.16 -8.17
CA SER A 83 -3.20 27.99 -9.63
C SER A 83 -3.92 26.72 -10.07
N TYR A 84 -3.79 25.62 -9.32
CA TYR A 84 -4.54 24.40 -9.56
C TYR A 84 -6.01 24.51 -9.15
N LEU A 85 -6.32 25.07 -7.99
CA LEU A 85 -7.70 25.23 -7.51
C LEU A 85 -8.52 26.12 -8.45
N LEU A 86 -7.93 27.14 -9.07
CA LEU A 86 -8.59 27.95 -10.10
C LEU A 86 -8.98 27.15 -11.35
N THR A 87 -8.30 26.03 -11.64
CA THR A 87 -8.69 25.12 -12.73
C THR A 87 -9.85 24.19 -12.36
N ILE A 88 -10.18 24.09 -11.07
CA ILE A 88 -11.28 23.24 -10.58
C ILE A 88 -12.47 24.11 -10.18
N GLY A 89 -13.57 23.95 -10.91
CA GLY A 89 -14.87 24.48 -10.50
C GLY A 89 -15.57 23.52 -9.53
N CYS A 90 -16.23 24.07 -8.51
CA CYS A 90 -17.16 23.29 -7.71
C CYS A 90 -18.44 23.05 -8.54
N SER A 91 -18.74 21.78 -8.83
CA SER A 91 -19.99 21.43 -9.50
C SER A 91 -21.15 21.36 -8.50
N SER A 92 -22.38 21.62 -8.95
CA SER A 92 -23.60 21.48 -8.13
C SER A 92 -23.93 20.02 -7.76
N GLN A 93 -23.14 19.06 -8.24
CA GLN A 93 -23.31 17.63 -7.98
C GLN A 93 -22.65 17.25 -6.64
N SER A 94 -23.10 16.15 -6.04
CA SER A 94 -22.46 15.62 -4.84
C SER A 94 -21.03 15.15 -5.14
N ALA A 95 -20.16 15.24 -4.14
CA ALA A 95 -18.80 14.76 -4.29
C ALA A 95 -18.76 13.25 -4.55
N SER A 96 -17.94 12.84 -5.52
CA SER A 96 -17.80 11.43 -5.89
C SER A 96 -16.34 10.98 -5.80
N PRO A 97 -16.07 9.83 -5.16
CA PRO A 97 -14.76 9.22 -5.20
C PRO A 97 -14.49 8.64 -6.60
N VAL A 98 -13.30 8.92 -7.13
CA VAL A 98 -12.80 8.36 -8.37
C VAL A 98 -11.52 7.59 -8.10
N TRP A 99 -11.51 6.34 -8.53
CA TRP A 99 -10.35 5.47 -8.40
C TRP A 99 -9.40 5.69 -9.57
N PHE A 100 -8.10 5.74 -9.30
CA PHE A 100 -7.06 5.85 -10.31
C PHE A 100 -6.18 4.61 -10.25
N ILE A 101 -6.00 3.95 -11.40
CA ILE A 101 -5.12 2.79 -11.55
C ILE A 101 -4.25 3.04 -12.77
N CYS A 102 -2.93 2.95 -12.61
CA CYS A 102 -1.96 3.31 -13.65
C CYS A 102 -2.18 4.73 -14.23
N GLY A 103 -2.66 5.67 -13.42
CA GLY A 103 -2.95 7.05 -13.85
C GLY A 103 -4.27 7.24 -14.61
N LEU A 104 -5.06 6.16 -14.82
CA LEU A 104 -6.34 6.21 -15.52
C LEU A 104 -7.51 6.15 -14.54
N PRO A 105 -8.54 7.01 -14.71
CA PRO A 105 -9.74 6.96 -13.89
C PRO A 105 -10.54 5.68 -14.17
N GLN A 106 -10.97 5.01 -13.10
CA GLN A 106 -11.77 3.79 -13.15
C GLN A 106 -13.21 4.08 -12.73
N THR A 107 -14.15 3.41 -13.39
CA THR A 107 -15.58 3.48 -13.06
C THR A 107 -15.94 2.69 -11.81
N SER A 108 -15.15 1.66 -11.47
CA SER A 108 -15.35 0.81 -10.29
C SER A 108 -14.02 0.43 -9.64
N PHE A 109 -14.08 0.08 -8.35
CA PHE A 109 -12.92 -0.40 -7.63
C PHE A 109 -12.61 -1.86 -8.00
N SER A 110 -11.37 -2.13 -8.42
CA SER A 110 -10.88 -3.49 -8.68
C SER A 110 -9.69 -3.81 -7.78
N LEU A 111 -9.93 -4.68 -6.80
CA LEU A 111 -8.89 -5.13 -5.87
C LEU A 111 -7.72 -5.80 -6.62
N ASN A 112 -8.02 -6.57 -7.67
CA ASN A 112 -7.01 -7.25 -8.48
C ASN A 112 -6.09 -6.23 -9.19
N ALA A 113 -6.67 -5.18 -9.77
CA ALA A 113 -5.91 -4.16 -10.48
C ALA A 113 -5.02 -3.35 -9.53
N VAL A 114 -5.55 -2.94 -8.37
CA VAL A 114 -4.77 -2.26 -7.33
C VAL A 114 -3.66 -3.17 -6.78
N TRP A 115 -3.96 -4.45 -6.53
CA TRP A 115 -2.97 -5.41 -6.06
C TRP A 115 -1.82 -5.58 -7.05
N ASN A 116 -2.11 -5.68 -8.35
CA ASN A 116 -1.09 -5.82 -9.38
C ASN A 116 -0.20 -4.58 -9.51
N GLN A 117 -0.72 -3.38 -9.20
CA GLN A 117 0.07 -2.15 -9.19
C GLN A 117 0.94 -2.03 -7.93
N ILE A 118 0.45 -2.49 -6.77
CA ILE A 118 1.20 -2.42 -5.50
C ILE A 118 2.26 -3.51 -5.40
N ARG A 119 1.98 -4.72 -5.93
CA ARG A 119 2.90 -5.85 -5.80
C ARG A 119 4.14 -5.62 -6.65
N SER A 120 5.30 -5.96 -6.10
CA SER A 120 6.51 -6.14 -6.91
C SER A 120 6.31 -7.40 -7.76
N SER A 121 6.13 -7.24 -9.07
CA SER A 121 6.10 -8.39 -9.98
C SER A 121 7.48 -9.04 -10.03
N LYS A 122 7.53 -10.36 -9.84
CA LYS A 122 8.73 -11.16 -10.04
C LYS A 122 8.56 -11.99 -11.31
N PRO A 123 9.65 -12.35 -12.01
CA PRO A 123 9.55 -13.24 -13.15
C PRO A 123 8.87 -14.54 -12.75
N GLU A 124 8.05 -15.06 -13.66
CA GLU A 124 7.42 -16.36 -13.47
C GLU A 124 8.51 -17.44 -13.46
N VAL A 125 8.41 -18.34 -12.48
CA VAL A 125 9.34 -19.45 -12.31
C VAL A 125 8.72 -20.70 -12.94
N SER A 126 9.51 -21.49 -13.65
CA SER A 126 9.04 -22.66 -14.40
C SER A 126 8.32 -23.70 -13.51
N TRP A 127 8.70 -23.80 -12.23
CA TRP A 127 8.07 -24.71 -11.28
C TRP A 127 6.75 -24.20 -10.69
N ALA A 128 6.32 -22.96 -10.98
CA ALA A 128 5.12 -22.37 -10.40
C ALA A 128 3.85 -23.18 -10.73
N SER A 129 3.73 -23.66 -11.97
CA SER A 129 2.59 -24.45 -12.43
C SER A 129 2.53 -25.84 -11.79
N LEU A 130 3.70 -26.43 -11.49
CA LEU A 130 3.80 -27.71 -10.78
C LEU A 130 3.29 -27.57 -9.35
N LEU A 131 3.62 -26.47 -8.67
CA LEU A 131 3.17 -26.22 -7.30
C LEU A 131 1.71 -25.76 -7.24
N TRP A 132 1.35 -24.71 -7.96
CA TRP A 132 0.11 -23.97 -7.78
C TRP A 132 -0.97 -24.40 -8.78
N HIS A 133 -1.39 -25.66 -8.71
CA HIS A 133 -2.44 -26.23 -9.54
C HIS A 133 -3.75 -26.47 -8.74
N LYS A 134 -4.89 -26.54 -9.43
CA LYS A 134 -6.22 -26.56 -8.80
C LYS A 134 -6.50 -27.78 -7.91
N THR A 135 -5.90 -28.92 -8.23
CA THR A 135 -6.10 -30.18 -7.49
C THR A 135 -5.16 -30.34 -6.29
N GLY A 136 -4.23 -29.40 -6.08
CA GLY A 136 -3.24 -29.50 -5.02
C GLY A 136 -3.80 -29.06 -3.67
N LEU A 137 -3.47 -29.80 -2.62
CA LEU A 137 -3.80 -29.42 -1.26
C LEU A 137 -2.89 -28.26 -0.81
N ALA A 138 -3.50 -27.15 -0.39
CA ALA A 138 -2.77 -25.94 0.00
C ALA A 138 -1.63 -26.18 1.02
N ARG A 139 -1.83 -27.12 1.97
CA ARG A 139 -0.80 -27.51 2.93
C ARG A 139 0.45 -28.09 2.25
N HIS A 140 0.26 -29.02 1.31
CA HIS A 140 1.38 -29.63 0.58
C HIS A 140 2.02 -28.63 -0.36
N GLN A 141 1.24 -27.84 -1.10
CA GLN A 141 1.77 -26.80 -1.99
C GLN A 141 2.64 -25.78 -1.24
N THR A 142 2.18 -25.33 -0.08
CA THR A 142 2.94 -24.41 0.77
C THR A 142 4.22 -25.06 1.30
N THR A 143 4.16 -26.33 1.72
CA THR A 143 5.33 -27.06 2.22
C THR A 143 6.37 -27.29 1.12
N THR A 144 5.95 -27.72 -0.06
CA THR A 144 6.83 -27.93 -1.23
C THR A 144 7.38 -26.61 -1.76
N TRP A 145 6.61 -25.52 -1.69
CA TRP A 145 7.09 -24.18 -2.03
C TRP A 145 8.22 -23.73 -1.10
N LEU A 146 8.08 -23.94 0.22
CA LEU A 146 9.16 -23.68 1.17
C LEU A 146 10.38 -24.56 0.87
N PHE A 147 10.16 -25.84 0.54
CA PHE A 147 11.22 -26.79 0.19
C PHE A 147 12.05 -26.34 -1.02
N LEU A 148 11.38 -25.97 -2.10
CA LEU A 148 12.06 -25.50 -3.32
C LEU A 148 12.83 -24.20 -3.09
N LEU A 149 12.34 -23.32 -2.21
CA LEU A 149 13.04 -22.10 -1.83
C LEU A 149 14.13 -22.31 -0.78
N ASN A 150 14.33 -23.55 -0.31
CA ASN A 150 15.16 -23.89 0.83
C ASN A 150 14.81 -23.05 2.08
N ARG A 151 13.50 -22.92 2.37
CA ARG A 151 12.92 -22.07 3.42
C ARG A 151 12.17 -22.86 4.49
N ASN A 152 12.38 -24.17 4.57
CA ASN A 152 11.84 -24.97 5.67
C ASN A 152 12.48 -24.56 7.00
N PRO A 153 11.77 -24.75 8.12
CA PRO A 153 12.34 -24.53 9.44
C PRO A 153 13.23 -25.73 9.80
N THR A 154 14.47 -25.70 9.33
CA THR A 154 15.54 -26.66 9.67
C THR A 154 16.48 -26.03 10.71
N LEU A 155 17.16 -26.83 11.52
CA LEU A 155 18.03 -26.29 12.59
C LEU A 155 19.15 -25.40 12.04
N ASP A 156 19.72 -25.73 10.86
CA ASP A 156 20.72 -24.89 10.19
C ASP A 156 20.19 -23.47 9.86
N ARG A 157 18.91 -23.34 9.50
CA ARG A 157 18.29 -22.05 9.20
C ARG A 157 17.89 -21.30 10.45
N LEU A 158 17.46 -22.02 11.48
CA LEU A 158 17.14 -21.41 12.77
C LEU A 158 18.41 -20.85 13.43
N SER A 159 19.54 -21.55 13.36
CA SER A 159 20.82 -21.02 13.84
C SER A 159 21.27 -19.79 13.03
N ALA A 160 21.08 -19.78 11.71
CA ALA A 160 21.34 -18.61 10.87
C ALA A 160 20.47 -17.38 11.21
N TRP A 161 19.34 -17.57 11.89
CA TRP A 161 18.51 -16.48 12.40
C TRP A 161 18.98 -15.94 13.77
N GLY A 162 20.07 -16.48 14.32
CA GLY A 162 20.66 -16.04 15.59
C GLY A 162 20.10 -16.75 16.82
N TYR A 163 19.42 -17.88 16.65
CA TYR A 163 19.08 -18.75 17.77
C TYR A 163 20.30 -19.61 18.13
N ASP A 164 20.69 -19.62 19.40
CA ASP A 164 21.75 -20.48 19.91
C ASP A 164 21.21 -21.90 20.08
N MET A 165 21.44 -22.73 19.07
CA MET A 165 20.94 -24.10 19.00
C MET A 165 21.98 -24.99 18.36
N GLU A 166 22.07 -26.23 18.86
CA GLU A 166 22.88 -27.26 18.23
C GLU A 166 22.22 -27.68 16.90
N GLY A 167 22.98 -27.62 15.81
CA GLY A 167 22.47 -27.86 14.46
C GLY A 167 22.37 -29.33 14.06
N THR A 168 22.67 -30.25 14.98
CA THR A 168 22.71 -31.70 14.72
C THR A 168 21.30 -32.24 14.44
N CYS A 169 21.16 -33.05 13.40
CA CYS A 169 19.92 -33.69 12.99
C CYS A 169 19.33 -34.53 14.13
N LEU A 170 18.11 -34.22 14.54
CA LEU A 170 17.44 -34.91 15.65
C LEU A 170 16.99 -36.34 15.29
N LEU A 171 16.99 -36.69 14.01
CA LEU A 171 16.61 -38.03 13.55
C LEU A 171 17.79 -39.00 13.65
N CYS A 172 18.93 -38.67 13.04
CA CYS A 172 20.10 -39.54 13.02
C CYS A 172 21.10 -39.26 14.13
N GLY A 173 21.17 -38.03 14.65
CA GLY A 173 22.15 -37.61 15.65
C GLY A 173 23.60 -37.56 15.14
N VAL A 174 23.82 -37.59 13.83
CA VAL A 174 25.16 -37.71 13.22
C VAL A 174 25.55 -36.44 12.47
N ASP A 175 24.76 -36.02 11.49
CA ASP A 175 25.07 -34.87 10.62
C ASP A 175 24.23 -33.63 10.97
N LEU A 176 24.52 -32.50 10.33
CA LEU A 176 23.74 -31.27 10.47
C LEU A 176 22.33 -31.41 9.86
N GLU A 177 21.33 -30.86 10.55
CA GLU A 177 19.96 -30.80 10.06
C GLU A 177 19.81 -29.72 8.98
N THR A 178 20.05 -30.13 7.74
CA THR A 178 19.77 -29.32 6.55
C THR A 178 18.54 -29.86 5.81
N ARG A 179 18.00 -29.08 4.86
CA ARG A 179 16.94 -29.57 3.97
C ARG A 179 17.38 -30.83 3.22
N ASP A 180 18.59 -30.83 2.66
CA ASP A 180 19.05 -31.94 1.84
C ASP A 180 19.31 -33.17 2.70
N HIS A 181 19.87 -32.97 3.90
CA HIS A 181 20.02 -34.05 4.86
C HIS A 181 18.67 -34.67 5.24
N LEU A 182 17.70 -33.88 5.70
CA LEU A 182 16.40 -34.39 6.16
C LEU A 182 15.61 -35.18 5.11
N PHE A 183 15.78 -34.86 3.82
CA PHE A 183 14.95 -35.43 2.76
C PHE A 183 15.70 -36.37 1.81
N PHE A 184 17.04 -36.36 1.76
CA PHE A 184 17.80 -37.15 0.79
C PHE A 184 19.03 -37.88 1.36
N GLU A 185 19.67 -37.37 2.41
CA GLU A 185 20.95 -37.94 2.89
C GLU A 185 20.81 -38.68 4.22
N CYS A 186 19.78 -38.35 5.01
CA CYS A 186 19.57 -38.95 6.32
C CYS A 186 19.24 -40.44 6.18
N SER A 187 19.78 -41.27 7.07
CA SER A 187 19.43 -42.70 7.14
C SER A 187 17.95 -42.97 7.39
N PHE A 188 17.21 -41.96 7.87
CA PHE A 188 15.77 -42.01 8.14
C PHE A 188 14.91 -41.37 7.05
N SER A 189 15.51 -40.77 6.00
CA SER A 189 14.76 -40.25 4.85
C SER A 189 14.48 -41.39 3.86
N ILE A 190 13.43 -42.17 4.15
CA ILE A 190 12.91 -43.23 3.26
C ILE A 190 11.78 -42.67 2.39
#